data_AF-A0A944ZM39-F1
#
_entry.id   AF-A0A944ZM39-F1
#
_cell.length_a   1.000
_cell.length_b   1.000
_cell.length_c   1.000
_cell.angle_alpha   90.00
_cell.angle_beta   90.00
_cell.angle_gamma   90.00
#
_symmetry.space_group_name_H-M   'P 1'
#
loop_
_entity.id
_entity.type
_entity.pdbx_description
1 polymer ?
#
loop_
_entity_poly.entity_id
_entity_poly.type
_entity_poly.pdbx_seq_one_letter_code
_entity_poly.pdbx_strand_id
1 'polypeptide(L)'
;MSALLFPLAFGSSFIASVNAATIQVSATIQVPAVAGSLVAAVAAASSGDVLVLAPGVHQGPITIEQPLTITGSHKSVIDGKGTGSTITVAAADVVIRGITVRNSGRELATMDSGIFINKSGHRALVENNHIFDNLFGVYLWGPKDAIARGNRIRGLQTRHVNSRGNGVSVWNSPGSIVENNKIRFGRDGIFSTTSKRNIFRNNDFRHTRIAIHYMYTNNSTVTGNVSQGNHVGFALMFSKKLKVTGNHSIGDRDHGILLNYTNNSVIEGNLVKDGKAKCVFIYNSSKNIFQGNRFEGCQIGIHFTAGSERNQVTGNAFIANATQVKYVGTRDIDWSSNGRGNYWSDNPAFDLDGNGIADTPYRPNDMVDQVVWAHPAAKLLLNSPGIQVLRWSQSRFPSLHPGGVLDSAPLMKPIEIDIKKEIEISANQTGNKS
;
A
#
# COMPACT_ATOMS: atom_id res chain seq x y z
N MET A 1 71.64 56.94 4.15
CA MET A 1 70.87 57.04 2.89
C MET A 1 70.88 55.66 2.24
N SER A 2 69.72 55.27 1.71
CA SER A 2 69.26 53.95 1.29
C SER A 2 70.24 53.06 0.53
N ALA A 3 70.26 51.76 0.86
CA ALA A 3 70.75 50.71 -0.03
C ALA A 3 69.80 49.49 0.05
N LEU A 4 69.30 49.08 -1.11
CA LEU A 4 68.28 48.07 -1.33
C LEU A 4 68.80 46.65 -1.05
N LEU A 5 67.96 45.82 -0.42
CA LEU A 5 68.11 44.36 -0.37
C LEU A 5 67.12 43.72 -1.36
N PHE A 6 67.65 43.00 -2.35
CA PHE A 6 66.90 42.14 -3.28
C PHE A 6 66.44 40.85 -2.59
N PRO A 7 65.29 40.25 -2.99
CA PRO A 7 64.78 39.02 -2.38
C PRO A 7 65.40 37.76 -2.99
N LEU A 8 65.72 36.77 -2.14
CA LEU A 8 66.00 35.40 -2.55
C LEU A 8 64.66 34.67 -2.77
N ALA A 9 64.34 34.39 -4.03
CA ALA A 9 63.18 33.58 -4.41
C ALA A 9 63.42 32.10 -4.08
N PHE A 10 62.67 31.55 -3.13
CA PHE A 10 62.57 30.11 -2.93
C PHE A 10 61.67 29.51 -4.02
N GLY A 11 62.25 28.78 -4.97
CA GLY A 11 61.52 27.98 -5.94
C GLY A 11 60.79 26.83 -5.26
N SER A 12 59.47 26.97 -5.09
CA SER A 12 58.61 25.87 -4.65
C SER A 12 58.33 24.97 -5.85
N SER A 13 58.97 23.80 -5.89
CA SER A 13 58.65 22.77 -6.88
C SER A 13 57.28 22.19 -6.58
N PHE A 14 56.26 22.61 -7.34
CA PHE A 14 54.95 21.95 -7.36
C PHE A 14 55.09 20.63 -8.14
N ILE A 15 55.19 19.52 -7.41
CA ILE A 15 55.00 18.19 -8.00
C ILE A 15 53.49 18.01 -8.17
N ALA A 16 53.00 18.15 -9.41
CA ALA A 16 51.65 17.75 -9.76
C ALA A 16 51.57 16.22 -9.70
N SER A 17 50.98 15.70 -8.62
CA SER A 17 50.62 14.28 -8.54
C SER A 17 49.45 14.01 -9.49
N VAL A 18 49.77 13.41 -10.64
CA VAL A 18 48.77 12.82 -11.52
C VAL A 18 48.23 11.57 -10.81
N ASN A 19 47.12 11.72 -10.09
CA ASN A 19 46.35 10.56 -9.62
C ASN A 19 45.75 9.89 -10.86
N ALA A 20 46.45 8.88 -11.37
CA ALA A 20 45.87 7.96 -12.33
C ALA A 20 44.64 7.32 -11.69
N ALA A 21 43.46 7.68 -12.16
CA ALA A 21 42.23 6.99 -11.79
C ALA A 21 42.36 5.54 -12.29
N THR A 22 42.69 4.62 -11.39
CA THR A 22 42.61 3.19 -11.66
C THR A 22 41.18 2.88 -12.04
N ILE A 23 40.97 2.52 -13.31
CA ILE A 23 39.71 1.96 -13.79
C ILE A 23 39.56 0.62 -13.07
N GLN A 24 38.82 0.59 -11.96
CA GLN A 24 38.45 -0.64 -11.29
C GLN A 24 37.44 -1.36 -12.20
N VAL A 25 37.90 -2.41 -12.87
CA VAL A 25 37.03 -3.28 -13.68
C VAL A 25 36.24 -4.14 -12.70
N SER A 26 34.91 -4.04 -12.76
CA SER A 26 33.99 -4.91 -12.04
C SER A 26 34.28 -6.38 -12.38
N ALA A 27 34.62 -7.19 -11.37
CA ALA A 27 34.88 -8.61 -11.54
C ALA A 27 33.58 -9.42 -11.37
N THR A 28 33.46 -10.50 -12.14
CA THR A 28 32.42 -11.52 -11.91
C THR A 28 33.04 -12.70 -11.17
N ILE A 29 32.59 -12.94 -9.94
CA ILE A 29 33.15 -13.93 -9.02
C ILE A 29 32.14 -15.05 -8.82
N GLN A 30 32.52 -16.28 -9.15
CA GLN A 30 31.70 -17.47 -8.87
C GLN A 30 31.86 -17.87 -7.42
N VAL A 31 30.76 -17.96 -6.69
CA VAL A 31 30.75 -18.33 -5.27
C VAL A 31 30.20 -19.76 -5.16
N PRO A 32 31.03 -20.76 -4.79
CA PRO A 32 30.56 -22.12 -4.60
C PRO A 32 29.74 -22.24 -3.31
N ALA A 33 28.78 -23.17 -3.27
CA ALA A 33 27.93 -23.41 -2.10
C ALA A 33 28.64 -24.24 -1.03
N VAL A 34 29.75 -23.71 -0.52
CA VAL A 34 30.56 -24.32 0.55
C VAL A 34 30.57 -23.40 1.77
N ALA A 35 30.74 -23.97 2.96
CA ALA A 35 30.76 -23.21 4.19
C ALA A 35 31.83 -22.09 4.15
N GLY A 36 31.44 -20.86 4.49
CA GLY A 36 32.33 -19.71 4.52
C GLY A 36 32.60 -19.01 3.19
N SER A 37 32.32 -19.64 2.04
CA SER A 37 32.62 -19.07 0.72
C SER A 37 31.90 -17.76 0.44
N LEU A 38 30.61 -17.64 0.80
CA LEU A 38 29.86 -16.40 0.63
C LEU A 38 30.42 -15.26 1.48
N VAL A 39 30.71 -15.51 2.75
CA VAL A 39 31.26 -14.51 3.67
C VAL A 39 32.62 -14.01 3.17
N ALA A 40 33.49 -14.93 2.76
CA ALA A 40 34.80 -14.60 2.20
C ALA A 40 34.68 -13.80 0.89
N ALA A 41 33.77 -14.19 -0.01
CA ALA A 41 33.55 -13.49 -1.27
C ALA A 41 33.01 -12.06 -1.06
N VAL A 42 32.10 -11.85 -0.11
CA VAL A 42 31.59 -10.51 0.23
C VAL A 42 32.70 -9.63 0.83
N ALA A 43 33.53 -10.20 1.71
CA ALA A 43 34.64 -9.48 2.34
C ALA A 43 35.76 -9.13 1.34
N ALA A 44 35.99 -9.96 0.33
CA ALA A 44 37.04 -9.77 -0.67
C ALA A 44 36.57 -9.00 -1.93
N ALA A 45 35.27 -8.81 -2.10
CA ALA A 45 34.73 -8.08 -3.24
C ALA A 45 35.30 -6.66 -3.30
N SER A 46 35.29 -6.07 -4.49
CA SER A 46 35.49 -4.65 -4.71
C SER A 46 34.18 -3.97 -5.10
N SER A 47 34.13 -2.65 -4.97
CA SER A 47 32.99 -1.86 -5.43
C SER A 47 32.69 -2.13 -6.90
N GLY A 48 31.45 -2.54 -7.18
CA GLY A 48 30.96 -2.86 -8.52
C GLY A 48 30.98 -4.35 -8.87
N ASP A 49 31.61 -5.21 -8.07
CA ASP A 49 31.72 -6.65 -8.38
C ASP A 49 30.37 -7.36 -8.42
N VAL A 50 30.33 -8.47 -9.15
CA VAL A 50 29.17 -9.37 -9.29
C VAL A 50 29.50 -10.73 -8.69
N LEU A 51 28.88 -11.06 -7.57
CA LEU A 51 28.94 -12.37 -6.93
C LEU A 51 27.85 -13.27 -7.49
N VAL A 52 28.23 -14.29 -8.26
CA VAL A 52 27.33 -15.27 -8.87
C VAL A 52 27.33 -16.53 -7.99
N LEU A 53 26.23 -16.75 -7.29
CA LEU A 53 26.08 -17.86 -6.36
C LEU A 53 25.72 -19.15 -7.11
N ALA A 54 26.58 -20.17 -6.98
CA ALA A 54 26.26 -21.52 -7.42
C ALA A 54 25.00 -22.05 -6.71
N PRO A 55 24.20 -22.92 -7.36
CA PRO A 55 23.07 -23.59 -6.70
C PRO A 55 23.52 -24.32 -5.43
N GLY A 56 22.73 -24.23 -4.36
CA GLY A 56 23.05 -24.78 -3.05
C GLY A 56 22.82 -23.78 -1.92
N VAL A 57 23.19 -24.19 -0.71
CA VAL A 57 23.00 -23.38 0.51
C VAL A 57 24.29 -22.64 0.84
N HIS A 58 24.21 -21.32 0.84
CA HIS A 58 25.23 -20.38 1.27
C HIS A 58 24.89 -19.89 2.67
N GLN A 59 25.85 -20.05 3.58
CA GLN A 59 25.65 -19.74 4.99
C GLN A 59 25.82 -18.23 5.23
N GLY A 60 24.77 -17.58 5.71
CA GLY A 60 24.80 -16.23 6.28
C GLY A 60 24.95 -16.24 7.81
N PRO A 61 24.65 -15.10 8.47
CA PRO A 61 24.30 -13.80 7.89
C PRO A 61 25.48 -13.11 7.19
N ILE A 62 25.20 -12.13 6.32
CA ILE A 62 26.21 -11.29 5.67
C ILE A 62 25.88 -9.80 5.75
N THR A 63 26.92 -8.97 5.73
CA THR A 63 26.82 -7.51 5.61
C THR A 63 27.54 -7.04 4.36
N ILE A 64 26.87 -6.24 3.53
CA ILE A 64 27.38 -5.67 2.29
C ILE A 64 27.69 -4.20 2.53
N GLU A 65 28.98 -3.87 2.63
CA GLU A 65 29.46 -2.52 2.99
C GLU A 65 29.96 -1.70 1.80
N GLN A 66 29.88 -2.26 0.59
CA GLN A 66 30.25 -1.60 -0.66
C GLN A 66 29.25 -1.94 -1.77
N PRO A 67 29.13 -1.10 -2.82
CA PRO A 67 28.27 -1.38 -3.96
C PRO A 67 28.68 -2.71 -4.60
N LEU A 68 27.76 -3.67 -4.70
CA LEU A 68 28.00 -4.94 -5.41
C LEU A 68 26.67 -5.59 -5.81
N THR A 69 26.75 -6.55 -6.72
CA THR A 69 25.61 -7.40 -7.12
C THR A 69 25.77 -8.80 -6.56
N ILE A 70 24.75 -9.31 -5.84
CA ILE A 70 24.59 -10.73 -5.55
C ILE A 70 23.52 -11.29 -6.47
N THR A 71 23.87 -12.31 -7.26
CA THR A 71 22.95 -12.97 -8.16
C THR A 71 23.14 -14.48 -8.20
N GLY A 72 22.22 -15.20 -8.81
CA GLY A 72 22.22 -16.65 -8.91
C GLY A 72 20.91 -17.17 -9.48
N SER A 73 20.58 -18.41 -9.14
CA SER A 73 19.26 -18.99 -9.43
C SER A 73 18.43 -19.06 -8.16
N HIS A 74 17.13 -19.34 -8.28
CA HIS A 74 16.30 -19.61 -7.09
C HIS A 74 16.76 -20.85 -6.29
N LYS A 75 17.66 -21.67 -6.84
CA LYS A 75 18.34 -22.77 -6.12
C LYS A 75 19.55 -22.31 -5.32
N SER A 76 20.01 -21.07 -5.50
CA SER A 76 21.05 -20.43 -4.71
C SER A 76 20.40 -19.80 -3.47
N VAL A 77 20.56 -20.45 -2.32
CA VAL A 77 19.88 -20.11 -1.07
C VAL A 77 20.87 -19.44 -0.12
N ILE A 78 20.58 -18.23 0.35
CA ILE A 78 21.26 -17.63 1.50
C ILE A 78 20.43 -17.95 2.76
N ASP A 79 21.04 -18.65 3.72
CA ASP A 79 20.42 -19.10 4.96
C ASP A 79 20.95 -18.30 6.14
N GLY A 80 20.06 -17.57 6.84
CA GLY A 80 20.40 -16.72 7.98
C GLY A 80 20.59 -17.48 9.30
N LYS A 81 20.46 -18.81 9.31
CA LYS A 81 20.66 -19.68 10.49
C LYS A 81 19.81 -19.33 11.73
N GLY A 82 18.73 -18.59 11.54
CA GLY A 82 17.85 -18.18 12.63
C GLY A 82 18.42 -17.07 13.52
N THR A 83 19.43 -16.32 13.06
CA THR A 83 20.02 -15.21 13.83
C THR A 83 20.03 -13.91 13.03
N GLY A 84 19.56 -12.82 13.65
CA GLY A 84 19.60 -11.48 13.06
C GLY A 84 18.94 -11.37 11.68
N SER A 85 19.36 -10.37 10.90
CA SER A 85 18.97 -10.26 9.49
C SER A 85 19.89 -11.09 8.60
N THR A 86 19.33 -11.81 7.62
CA THR A 86 20.10 -12.73 6.76
C THR A 86 21.07 -11.98 5.85
N ILE A 87 20.61 -10.88 5.24
CA ILE A 87 21.44 -9.97 4.44
C ILE A 87 21.24 -8.55 4.97
N THR A 88 22.34 -7.89 5.34
CA THR A 88 22.36 -6.48 5.68
C THR A 88 23.03 -5.68 4.57
N VAL A 89 22.33 -4.71 4.01
CA VAL A 89 22.84 -3.77 3.00
C VAL A 89 23.19 -2.46 3.68
N ALA A 90 24.48 -2.12 3.66
CA ALA A 90 25.06 -0.93 4.26
C ALA A 90 25.77 -0.02 3.25
N ALA A 91 25.56 -0.23 1.95
CA ALA A 91 26.10 0.58 0.87
C ALA A 91 25.06 0.87 -0.22
N ALA A 92 25.27 1.97 -0.93
CA ALA A 92 24.43 2.34 -2.06
C ALA A 92 24.62 1.39 -3.25
N ASP A 93 23.64 1.39 -4.16
CA ASP A 93 23.70 0.71 -5.46
C ASP A 93 23.94 -0.81 -5.37
N VAL A 94 23.63 -1.42 -4.21
CA VAL A 94 23.67 -2.87 -4.02
C VAL A 94 22.49 -3.52 -4.72
N VAL A 95 22.74 -4.59 -5.46
CA VAL A 95 21.73 -5.38 -6.15
C VAL A 95 21.67 -6.78 -5.57
N ILE A 96 20.50 -7.24 -5.16
CA ILE A 96 20.25 -8.61 -4.72
C ILE A 96 19.17 -9.18 -5.62
N ARG A 97 19.52 -10.16 -6.48
CA ARG A 97 18.58 -10.64 -7.49
C ARG A 97 18.60 -12.12 -7.81
N GLY A 98 17.42 -12.68 -8.06
CA GLY A 98 17.26 -14.03 -8.59
C GLY A 98 17.54 -15.15 -7.59
N ILE A 99 17.76 -14.86 -6.31
CA ILE A 99 18.16 -15.84 -5.29
C ILE A 99 17.01 -16.19 -4.34
N THR A 100 17.27 -17.14 -3.45
CA THR A 100 16.41 -17.45 -2.32
C THR A 100 17.04 -16.94 -1.02
N VAL A 101 16.26 -16.29 -0.15
CA VAL A 101 16.70 -15.81 1.17
C VAL A 101 15.75 -16.33 2.25
N ARG A 102 16.31 -17.02 3.27
CA ARG A 102 15.52 -17.66 4.32
C ARG A 102 16.17 -17.65 5.69
N ASN A 103 15.36 -18.00 6.69
CA ASN A 103 15.80 -18.26 8.07
C ASN A 103 16.50 -17.08 8.73
N SER A 104 15.94 -15.87 8.62
CA SER A 104 16.29 -14.78 9.55
C SER A 104 16.03 -15.19 11.00
N GLY A 105 16.57 -14.42 11.94
CA GLY A 105 16.14 -14.44 13.34
C GLY A 105 14.68 -14.07 13.54
N ARG A 106 14.27 -14.04 14.82
CA ARG A 106 12.89 -13.91 15.27
C ARG A 106 12.67 -12.76 16.25
N GLU A 107 13.66 -11.88 16.40
CA GLU A 107 13.55 -10.74 17.32
C GLU A 107 12.76 -9.59 16.66
N LEU A 108 11.67 -9.18 17.32
CA LEU A 108 10.80 -8.10 16.87
C LEU A 108 11.43 -6.73 17.12
N ALA A 109 12.20 -6.58 18.19
CA ALA A 109 12.84 -5.33 18.55
C ALA A 109 13.88 -4.89 17.51
N THR A 110 14.66 -5.83 16.98
CA THR A 110 15.65 -5.61 15.90
C THR A 110 15.04 -5.74 14.51
N MET A 111 13.78 -6.18 14.41
CA MET A 111 13.07 -6.47 13.16
C MET A 111 13.87 -7.39 12.23
N ASP A 112 14.30 -8.53 12.76
CA ASP A 112 15.11 -9.51 12.01
C ASP A 112 14.48 -9.82 10.64
N SER A 113 15.24 -9.55 9.58
CA SER A 113 14.73 -9.52 8.21
C SER A 113 15.45 -10.52 7.31
N GLY A 114 14.79 -10.98 6.26
CA GLY A 114 15.49 -11.66 5.17
C GLY A 114 16.50 -10.70 4.53
N ILE A 115 16.05 -9.51 4.16
CA ILE A 115 16.91 -8.46 3.60
C ILE A 115 16.65 -7.15 4.35
N PHE A 116 17.65 -6.68 5.08
CA PHE A 116 17.64 -5.40 5.76
C PHE A 116 18.49 -4.39 4.99
N ILE A 117 17.92 -3.24 4.65
CA ILE A 117 18.61 -2.13 3.98
C ILE A 117 18.62 -0.94 4.93
N ASN A 118 19.81 -0.57 5.41
CA ASN A 118 19.96 0.53 6.35
C ASN A 118 20.01 1.89 5.63
N LYS A 119 20.22 2.97 6.41
CA LYS A 119 20.22 4.35 5.92
C LYS A 119 21.26 4.66 4.84
N SER A 120 22.31 3.87 4.72
CA SER A 120 23.35 4.00 3.70
C SER A 120 23.01 3.28 2.39
N GLY A 121 22.00 2.40 2.40
CA GLY A 121 21.58 1.57 1.27
C GLY A 121 20.79 2.29 0.17
N HIS A 122 21.16 3.52 -0.18
CA HIS A 122 20.48 4.31 -1.20
C HIS A 122 20.47 3.57 -2.56
N ARG A 123 19.36 3.63 -3.29
CA ARG A 123 19.19 3.00 -4.62
C ARG A 123 19.43 1.48 -4.65
N ALA A 124 19.40 0.82 -3.50
CA ALA A 124 19.49 -0.64 -3.45
C ALA A 124 18.32 -1.29 -4.21
N LEU A 125 18.60 -2.36 -4.95
CA LEU A 125 17.63 -3.10 -5.75
C LEU A 125 17.50 -4.54 -5.23
N VAL A 126 16.34 -4.87 -4.68
CA VAL A 126 15.95 -6.22 -4.28
C VAL A 126 14.96 -6.75 -5.30
N GLU A 127 15.44 -7.60 -6.23
CA GLU A 127 14.67 -7.97 -7.41
C GLU A 127 14.52 -9.48 -7.63
N ASN A 128 13.30 -9.93 -7.93
CA ASN A 128 13.02 -11.30 -8.39
C ASN A 128 13.60 -12.36 -7.43
N ASN A 129 13.48 -12.14 -6.12
CA ASN A 129 13.93 -13.10 -5.10
C ASN A 129 12.77 -13.92 -4.56
N HIS A 130 13.08 -15.12 -4.06
CA HIS A 130 12.20 -15.89 -3.18
C HIS A 130 12.59 -15.62 -1.73
N ILE A 131 11.70 -14.99 -0.96
CA ILE A 131 11.98 -14.58 0.43
C ILE A 131 10.96 -15.27 1.33
N PHE A 132 11.40 -16.23 2.13
CA PHE A 132 10.51 -17.03 2.97
C PHE A 132 11.14 -17.46 4.28
N ASP A 133 10.30 -17.84 5.25
CA ASP A 133 10.71 -18.25 6.59
C ASP A 133 11.59 -17.21 7.33
N ASN A 134 11.39 -15.93 6.99
CA ASN A 134 11.96 -14.76 7.67
C ASN A 134 10.88 -14.05 8.50
N LEU A 135 11.25 -13.44 9.62
CA LEU A 135 10.30 -12.69 10.45
C LEU A 135 9.75 -11.50 9.65
N PHE A 136 10.63 -10.63 9.14
CA PHE A 136 10.32 -9.63 8.13
C PHE A 136 10.91 -10.02 6.78
N GLY A 137 10.23 -9.73 5.67
CA GLY A 137 10.74 -10.04 4.33
C GLY A 137 11.87 -9.10 3.92
N VAL A 138 11.49 -7.87 3.56
CA VAL A 138 12.42 -6.78 3.23
C VAL A 138 12.17 -5.60 4.16
N TYR A 139 13.22 -5.03 4.74
CA TYR A 139 13.10 -3.84 5.59
C TYR A 139 13.98 -2.70 5.06
N LEU A 140 13.33 -1.62 4.61
CA LEU A 140 13.95 -0.37 4.17
C LEU A 140 13.95 0.62 5.34
N TRP A 141 15.10 0.78 5.99
CA TRP A 141 15.26 1.68 7.14
C TRP A 141 16.15 2.87 6.79
N GLY A 142 15.54 3.96 6.31
CA GLY A 142 16.24 5.18 5.94
C GLY A 142 16.79 5.31 4.50
N PRO A 143 16.90 4.27 3.63
CA PRO A 143 17.51 4.48 2.33
C PRO A 143 16.63 5.38 1.45
N LYS A 144 17.23 5.98 0.44
CA LYS A 144 16.54 6.84 -0.53
C LYS A 144 16.44 6.05 -1.82
N ASP A 145 15.28 6.11 -2.45
CA ASP A 145 15.07 5.55 -3.79
C ASP A 145 15.40 4.04 -3.87
N ALA A 146 15.20 3.30 -2.77
CA ALA A 146 15.39 1.85 -2.75
C ALA A 146 14.20 1.14 -3.40
N ILE A 147 14.47 0.02 -4.08
CA ILE A 147 13.49 -0.68 -4.90
C ILE A 147 13.37 -2.13 -4.44
N ALA A 148 12.16 -2.56 -4.09
CA ALA A 148 11.80 -3.95 -3.92
C ALA A 148 10.84 -4.37 -5.03
N ARG A 149 11.32 -5.15 -6.01
CA ARG A 149 10.57 -5.50 -7.22
C ARG A 149 10.47 -6.99 -7.50
N GLY A 150 9.30 -7.46 -7.91
CA GLY A 150 9.16 -8.81 -8.49
C GLY A 150 9.43 -9.95 -7.50
N ASN A 151 9.51 -9.66 -6.20
CA ASN A 151 9.83 -10.66 -5.20
C ASN A 151 8.60 -11.49 -4.85
N ARG A 152 8.83 -12.75 -4.50
CA ARG A 152 7.82 -13.62 -3.88
C ARG A 152 8.13 -13.74 -2.40
N ILE A 153 7.28 -13.11 -1.57
CA ILE A 153 7.48 -13.04 -0.12
C ILE A 153 6.41 -13.88 0.57
N ARG A 154 6.84 -14.88 1.35
CA ARG A 154 5.97 -15.72 2.17
C ARG A 154 6.29 -15.48 3.65
N GLY A 155 5.43 -14.72 4.32
CA GLY A 155 5.60 -14.39 5.74
C GLY A 155 5.33 -15.58 6.67
N LEU A 156 5.89 -15.52 7.88
CA LEU A 156 5.64 -16.51 8.92
C LEU A 156 4.16 -16.56 9.34
N GLN A 157 3.71 -17.73 9.76
CA GLN A 157 2.36 -17.98 10.25
C GLN A 157 2.34 -18.36 11.73
N THR A 158 3.03 -17.59 12.57
CA THR A 158 2.97 -17.79 14.04
C THR A 158 1.53 -17.64 14.54
N ARG A 159 1.19 -18.27 15.67
CA ARG A 159 -0.18 -18.26 16.23
C ARG A 159 -0.74 -16.84 16.42
N HIS A 160 0.08 -15.93 16.94
CA HIS A 160 -0.33 -14.54 17.17
C HIS A 160 0.05 -13.66 15.98
N VAL A 161 -0.94 -13.10 15.28
CA VAL A 161 -0.70 -12.22 14.12
C VAL A 161 0.24 -11.05 14.45
N ASN A 162 0.17 -10.51 15.66
CA ASN A 162 1.01 -9.39 16.08
C ASN A 162 2.49 -9.76 16.27
N SER A 163 2.81 -11.05 16.44
CA SER A 163 4.20 -11.52 16.51
C SER A 163 4.82 -11.86 15.15
N ARG A 164 4.07 -11.66 14.06
CA ARG A 164 4.57 -11.82 12.69
C ARG A 164 5.16 -10.49 12.21
N GLY A 165 6.19 -10.55 11.37
CA GLY A 165 6.67 -9.38 10.65
C GLY A 165 5.89 -9.14 9.36
N ASN A 166 6.23 -8.04 8.70
CA ASN A 166 5.61 -7.60 7.45
C ASN A 166 6.34 -8.17 6.23
N GLY A 167 5.68 -8.20 5.09
CA GLY A 167 6.32 -8.56 3.82
C GLY A 167 7.41 -7.54 3.44
N VAL A 168 7.03 -6.27 3.35
CA VAL A 168 7.95 -5.14 3.18
C VAL A 168 7.67 -4.08 4.24
N SER A 169 8.69 -3.71 5.01
CA SER A 169 8.65 -2.59 5.95
C SER A 169 9.41 -1.40 5.37
N VAL A 170 8.83 -0.20 5.45
CA VAL A 170 9.42 1.05 4.96
C VAL A 170 9.40 2.07 6.10
N TRP A 171 10.57 2.51 6.55
CA TRP A 171 10.71 3.49 7.62
C TRP A 171 11.62 4.63 7.14
N ASN A 172 11.10 5.85 7.13
CA ASN A 172 11.86 7.05 6.74
C ASN A 172 12.70 6.89 5.46
N SER A 173 12.13 6.21 4.47
CA SER A 173 12.82 5.82 3.26
C SER A 173 12.14 6.48 2.06
N PRO A 174 12.47 7.74 1.76
CA PRO A 174 11.74 8.52 0.76
C PRO A 174 12.12 8.11 -0.66
N GLY A 175 11.14 8.14 -1.56
CA GLY A 175 11.36 7.77 -2.96
C GLY A 175 11.33 6.25 -3.23
N SER A 176 11.09 5.45 -2.19
CA SER A 176 11.16 3.99 -2.31
C SER A 176 10.02 3.42 -3.14
N ILE A 177 10.35 2.42 -3.94
CA ILE A 177 9.44 1.76 -4.87
C ILE A 177 9.26 0.31 -4.43
N VAL A 178 8.01 -0.11 -4.23
CA VAL A 178 7.65 -1.50 -3.97
C VAL A 178 6.68 -1.94 -5.05
N GLU A 179 7.14 -2.74 -6.00
CA GLU A 179 6.37 -3.05 -7.21
C GLU A 179 6.39 -4.50 -7.66
N ASN A 180 5.29 -4.96 -8.26
CA ASN A 180 5.18 -6.29 -8.86
C ASN A 180 5.51 -7.45 -7.91
N ASN A 181 5.41 -7.24 -6.58
CA ASN A 181 5.69 -8.30 -5.60
C ASN A 181 4.44 -9.15 -5.36
N LYS A 182 4.64 -10.44 -5.07
CA LYS A 182 3.59 -11.35 -4.59
C LYS A 182 3.85 -11.62 -3.10
N ILE A 183 2.97 -11.12 -2.24
CA ILE A 183 3.14 -11.17 -0.79
C ILE A 183 1.99 -11.94 -0.16
N ARG A 184 2.32 -13.02 0.56
CA ARG A 184 1.33 -13.86 1.24
C ARG A 184 1.71 -14.11 2.69
N PHE A 185 0.71 -14.17 3.56
CA PHE A 185 0.86 -14.42 4.99
C PHE A 185 1.74 -13.37 5.70
N GLY A 186 2.15 -13.64 6.95
CA GLY A 186 2.78 -12.64 7.81
C GLY A 186 1.75 -11.78 8.53
N ARG A 187 2.18 -10.57 8.92
CA ARG A 187 1.31 -9.54 9.52
C ARG A 187 0.71 -8.64 8.46
N ASP A 188 1.46 -7.65 7.96
CA ASP A 188 1.01 -6.74 6.91
C ASP A 188 1.82 -6.98 5.62
N GLY A 189 1.23 -6.70 4.46
CA GLY A 189 1.89 -6.82 3.16
C GLY A 189 3.01 -5.79 3.02
N ILE A 190 2.64 -4.52 2.88
CA ILE A 190 3.55 -3.38 2.99
C ILE A 190 3.14 -2.53 4.20
N PHE A 191 4.08 -2.28 5.11
CA PHE A 191 3.94 -1.31 6.18
C PHE A 191 4.88 -0.15 5.95
N SER A 192 4.35 1.07 5.78
CA SER A 192 5.14 2.29 5.60
C SER A 192 4.88 3.27 6.72
N THR A 193 5.94 3.76 7.36
CA THR A 193 5.85 4.78 8.39
C THR A 193 6.85 5.92 8.21
N THR A 194 6.42 7.15 8.52
CA THR A 194 7.25 8.37 8.52
C THR A 194 8.03 8.53 7.22
N SER A 195 7.38 8.41 6.06
CA SER A 195 8.05 8.46 4.76
C SER A 195 7.33 9.38 3.76
N LYS A 196 7.89 9.56 2.55
CA LYS A 196 7.31 10.41 1.52
C LYS A 196 7.75 10.03 0.10
N ARG A 197 6.93 10.38 -0.89
CA ARG A 197 7.23 10.15 -2.32
C ARG A 197 7.44 8.67 -2.66
N ASN A 198 6.75 7.78 -1.97
CA ASN A 198 6.84 6.34 -2.24
C ASN A 198 5.86 5.95 -3.34
N ILE A 199 6.21 4.89 -4.08
CA ILE A 199 5.36 4.31 -5.11
C ILE A 199 5.15 2.83 -4.79
N PHE A 200 3.94 2.46 -4.40
CA PHE A 200 3.56 1.06 -4.22
C PHE A 200 2.60 0.67 -5.33
N ARG A 201 3.05 -0.18 -6.27
CA ARG A 201 2.26 -0.49 -7.46
C ARG A 201 2.28 -1.94 -7.91
N ASN A 202 1.17 -2.39 -8.48
CA ASN A 202 1.05 -3.71 -9.11
C ASN A 202 1.45 -4.89 -8.21
N ASN A 203 1.30 -4.75 -6.88
CA ASN A 203 1.57 -5.85 -5.94
C ASN A 203 0.30 -6.70 -5.74
N ASP A 204 0.47 -8.00 -5.52
CA ASP A 204 -0.58 -8.98 -5.18
C ASP A 204 -0.43 -9.41 -3.71
N PHE A 205 -1.46 -9.15 -2.90
CA PHE A 205 -1.49 -9.41 -1.46
C PHE A 205 -2.57 -10.39 -1.07
N ARG A 206 -2.21 -11.44 -0.32
CA ARG A 206 -3.19 -12.44 0.14
C ARG A 206 -2.96 -12.92 1.56
N HIS A 207 -4.05 -13.07 2.31
CA HIS A 207 -4.08 -13.60 3.67
C HIS A 207 -3.11 -12.89 4.63
N THR A 208 -2.99 -11.58 4.45
CA THR A 208 -2.34 -10.67 5.38
C THR A 208 -3.42 -9.99 6.24
N ARG A 209 -3.00 -9.37 7.34
CA ARG A 209 -3.87 -8.49 8.12
C ARG A 209 -4.21 -7.24 7.29
N ILE A 210 -3.20 -6.52 6.80
CA ILE A 210 -3.40 -5.35 5.95
C ILE A 210 -2.51 -5.46 4.71
N ALA A 211 -3.07 -5.34 3.51
CA ALA A 211 -2.28 -5.41 2.28
C ALA A 211 -1.31 -4.22 2.17
N ILE A 212 -1.81 -2.99 2.30
CA ILE A 212 -0.97 -1.78 2.40
C ILE A 212 -1.40 -0.95 3.60
N HIS A 213 -0.45 -0.73 4.52
CA HIS A 213 -0.65 -0.02 5.77
C HIS A 213 0.27 1.21 5.84
N TYR A 214 -0.32 2.39 5.71
CA TYR A 214 0.37 3.68 5.83
C TYR A 214 0.18 4.26 7.22
N MET A 215 1.28 4.76 7.78
CA MET A 215 1.31 5.66 8.93
C MET A 215 2.19 6.86 8.53
N TYR A 216 1.69 8.08 8.60
CA TYR A 216 2.53 9.29 8.35
C TYR A 216 3.32 9.25 7.03
N THR A 217 2.75 8.69 5.95
CA THR A 217 3.42 8.51 4.66
C THR A 217 2.80 9.44 3.62
N ASN A 218 3.48 10.52 3.25
CA ASN A 218 2.88 11.65 2.52
C ASN A 218 3.30 11.72 1.05
N ASN A 219 2.54 12.41 0.21
CA ASN A 219 2.89 12.66 -1.20
C ASN A 219 3.25 11.37 -1.95
N SER A 220 2.50 10.30 -1.73
CA SER A 220 2.85 8.94 -2.17
C SER A 220 1.73 8.33 -3.01
N THR A 221 2.08 7.34 -3.82
CA THR A 221 1.17 6.71 -4.78
C THR A 221 0.95 5.24 -4.42
N VAL A 222 -0.32 4.83 -4.42
CA VAL A 222 -0.77 3.43 -4.31
C VAL A 222 -1.58 3.13 -5.56
N THR A 223 -1.05 2.34 -6.50
CA THR A 223 -1.71 2.14 -7.80
C THR A 223 -1.66 0.72 -8.35
N GLY A 224 -2.76 0.24 -8.94
CA GLY A 224 -2.78 -1.07 -9.61
C GLY A 224 -2.58 -2.27 -8.69
N ASN A 225 -2.68 -2.11 -7.36
CA ASN A 225 -2.46 -3.20 -6.41
C ASN A 225 -3.72 -4.06 -6.26
N VAL A 226 -3.52 -5.34 -5.98
CA VAL A 226 -4.59 -6.31 -5.75
C VAL A 226 -4.50 -6.83 -4.33
N SER A 227 -5.56 -6.63 -3.56
CA SER A 227 -5.76 -7.18 -2.22
C SER A 227 -6.87 -8.22 -2.28
N GLN A 228 -6.58 -9.46 -1.85
CA GLN A 228 -7.54 -10.55 -1.84
C GLN A 228 -7.55 -11.33 -0.53
N GLY A 229 -8.72 -11.39 0.11
CA GLY A 229 -8.92 -12.19 1.33
C GLY A 229 -8.01 -11.79 2.49
N ASN A 230 -7.66 -10.50 2.60
CA ASN A 230 -6.96 -9.91 3.72
C ASN A 230 -7.98 -9.43 4.79
N HIS A 231 -7.52 -9.00 5.96
CA HIS A 231 -8.46 -8.36 6.90
C HIS A 231 -8.83 -6.96 6.41
N VAL A 232 -7.85 -6.18 5.92
CA VAL A 232 -8.04 -4.87 5.31
C VAL A 232 -7.23 -4.79 4.03
N GLY A 233 -7.81 -4.21 2.97
CA GLY A 233 -7.07 -3.93 1.75
C GLY A 233 -6.09 -2.78 1.94
N PHE A 234 -6.58 -1.55 1.87
CA PHE A 234 -5.75 -0.35 1.86
C PHE A 234 -6.03 0.51 3.10
N ALA A 235 -5.18 0.40 4.12
CA ALA A 235 -5.25 1.24 5.32
C ALA A 235 -4.34 2.47 5.17
N LEU A 236 -4.96 3.62 4.95
CA LEU A 236 -4.31 4.90 4.72
C LEU A 236 -4.49 5.77 5.96
N MET A 237 -3.43 5.89 6.77
CA MET A 237 -3.53 6.56 8.08
C MET A 237 -2.54 7.72 8.23
N PHE A 238 -3.02 8.81 8.85
CA PHE A 238 -2.25 10.00 9.22
C PHE A 238 -1.41 10.59 8.07
N SER A 239 -1.97 10.56 6.86
CA SER A 239 -1.24 10.84 5.63
C SER A 239 -1.92 11.94 4.82
N LYS A 240 -1.17 12.62 3.95
CA LYS A 240 -1.73 13.65 3.07
C LYS A 240 -1.17 13.59 1.67
N LYS A 241 -1.97 14.08 0.71
CA LYS A 241 -1.59 14.18 -0.71
C LYS A 241 -1.28 12.81 -1.31
N LEU A 242 -2.13 11.82 -1.04
CA LEU A 242 -2.01 10.50 -1.63
C LEU A 242 -2.70 10.45 -2.99
N LYS A 243 -2.14 9.64 -3.90
CA LYS A 243 -2.82 9.20 -5.13
C LYS A 243 -3.09 7.70 -5.03
N VAL A 244 -4.35 7.32 -4.89
CA VAL A 244 -4.80 5.94 -4.70
C VAL A 244 -5.64 5.57 -5.90
N THR A 245 -5.05 4.86 -6.88
CA THR A 245 -5.67 4.73 -8.21
C THR A 245 -5.63 3.34 -8.80
N GLY A 246 -6.76 2.85 -9.33
CA GLY A 246 -6.80 1.55 -10.02
C GLY A 246 -6.50 0.35 -9.13
N ASN A 247 -6.73 0.44 -7.81
CA ASN A 247 -6.50 -0.69 -6.90
C ASN A 247 -7.75 -1.55 -6.74
N HIS A 248 -7.57 -2.85 -6.59
CA HIS A 248 -8.64 -3.81 -6.42
C HIS A 248 -8.57 -4.42 -5.01
N SER A 249 -9.64 -4.29 -4.23
CA SER A 249 -9.85 -4.99 -2.96
C SER A 249 -11.01 -5.97 -3.13
N ILE A 250 -10.73 -7.27 -2.95
CA ILE A 250 -11.67 -8.34 -3.29
C ILE A 250 -11.79 -9.29 -2.10
N GLY A 251 -12.98 -9.37 -1.50
CA GLY A 251 -13.24 -10.29 -0.40
C GLY A 251 -12.49 -9.96 0.89
N ASP A 252 -11.99 -8.73 1.04
CA ASP A 252 -11.35 -8.29 2.28
C ASP A 252 -12.38 -8.19 3.42
N ARG A 253 -11.97 -8.59 4.63
CA ARG A 253 -12.91 -8.88 5.73
C ARG A 253 -13.56 -7.62 6.32
N ASP A 254 -12.75 -6.64 6.69
CA ASP A 254 -13.19 -5.52 7.53
C ASP A 254 -13.39 -4.26 6.67
N HIS A 255 -12.39 -3.89 5.89
CA HIS A 255 -12.38 -2.69 5.05
C HIS A 255 -11.69 -2.94 3.72
N GLY A 256 -12.29 -2.50 2.62
CA GLY A 256 -11.55 -2.45 1.34
C GLY A 256 -10.57 -1.29 1.31
N ILE A 257 -11.07 -0.09 1.57
CA ILE A 257 -10.28 1.13 1.71
C ILE A 257 -10.61 1.78 3.08
N LEU A 258 -9.58 2.08 3.86
CA LEU A 258 -9.68 2.74 5.16
C LEU A 258 -8.91 4.06 5.11
N LEU A 259 -9.59 5.18 5.36
CA LEU A 259 -8.99 6.50 5.55
C LEU A 259 -9.15 6.90 7.02
N ASN A 260 -8.03 7.08 7.72
CA ASN A 260 -8.02 7.59 9.09
C ASN A 260 -7.03 8.74 9.21
N TYR A 261 -7.50 9.98 9.42
CA TYR A 261 -6.66 11.18 9.30
C TYR A 261 -5.93 11.28 7.95
N THR A 262 -6.59 10.88 6.86
CA THR A 262 -6.06 10.99 5.50
C THR A 262 -6.68 12.18 4.76
N ASN A 263 -5.85 13.09 4.26
CA ASN A 263 -6.33 14.40 3.82
C ASN A 263 -5.75 14.84 2.47
N ASN A 264 -6.48 15.68 1.73
CA ASN A 264 -6.04 16.25 0.45
C ASN A 264 -5.59 15.18 -0.55
N SER A 265 -6.27 14.04 -0.59
CA SER A 265 -5.90 12.87 -1.38
C SER A 265 -6.90 12.56 -2.47
N VAL A 266 -6.46 11.88 -3.52
CA VAL A 266 -7.28 11.44 -4.65
C VAL A 266 -7.41 9.92 -4.60
N ILE A 267 -8.65 9.44 -4.56
CA ILE A 267 -9.04 8.04 -4.55
C ILE A 267 -9.87 7.83 -5.81
N GLU A 268 -9.26 7.30 -6.86
CA GLU A 268 -9.87 7.29 -8.19
C GLU A 268 -9.76 5.93 -8.89
N GLY A 269 -10.82 5.49 -9.57
CA GLY A 269 -10.77 4.29 -10.40
C GLY A 269 -10.51 3.00 -9.61
N ASN A 270 -10.79 2.96 -8.30
CA ASN A 270 -10.58 1.77 -7.48
C ASN A 270 -11.83 0.89 -7.48
N LEU A 271 -11.60 -0.42 -7.41
CA LEU A 271 -12.63 -1.43 -7.22
C LEU A 271 -12.55 -1.98 -5.80
N VAL A 272 -13.68 -1.94 -5.08
CA VAL A 272 -13.87 -2.72 -3.87
C VAL A 272 -15.07 -3.62 -4.09
N LYS A 273 -14.84 -4.93 -4.02
CA LYS A 273 -15.84 -5.94 -4.34
C LYS A 273 -15.91 -7.01 -3.26
N ASP A 274 -17.14 -7.42 -2.92
CA ASP A 274 -17.45 -8.50 -1.99
C ASP A 274 -16.82 -8.31 -0.59
N GLY A 275 -16.69 -7.05 -0.16
CA GLY A 275 -16.13 -6.71 1.15
C GLY A 275 -17.09 -7.12 2.27
N LYS A 276 -16.65 -7.95 3.22
CA LYS A 276 -17.56 -8.54 4.22
C LYS A 276 -18.15 -7.52 5.21
N ALA A 277 -17.55 -6.34 5.34
CA ALA A 277 -18.06 -5.26 6.17
C ALA A 277 -18.16 -3.93 5.41
N LYS A 278 -17.10 -3.14 5.28
CA LYS A 278 -17.19 -1.79 4.69
C LYS A 278 -16.36 -1.71 3.42
N CYS A 279 -16.94 -1.25 2.32
CA CYS A 279 -16.18 -0.97 1.10
C CYS A 279 -15.18 0.16 1.38
N VAL A 280 -15.67 1.28 1.93
CA VAL A 280 -14.83 2.38 2.43
C VAL A 280 -15.20 2.78 3.84
N PHE A 281 -14.19 3.01 4.69
CA PHE A 281 -14.37 3.67 5.98
C PHE A 281 -13.58 4.98 6.02
N ILE A 282 -14.25 6.08 6.35
CA ILE A 282 -13.68 7.43 6.41
C ILE A 282 -13.84 7.97 7.83
N TYR A 283 -12.70 8.18 8.50
CA TYR A 283 -12.62 8.70 9.85
C TYR A 283 -11.69 9.92 9.90
N ASN A 284 -12.21 11.06 10.36
CA ASN A 284 -11.52 12.35 10.47
C ASN A 284 -10.62 12.68 9.27
N SER A 285 -11.15 12.47 8.07
CA SER A 285 -10.39 12.55 6.81
C SER A 285 -11.10 13.54 5.89
N SER A 286 -10.40 14.59 5.49
CA SER A 286 -11.01 15.78 4.87
C SER A 286 -10.33 16.17 3.57
N LYS A 287 -11.07 16.89 2.71
CA LYS A 287 -10.58 17.43 1.43
C LYS A 287 -10.09 16.35 0.45
N ASN A 288 -10.69 15.16 0.49
CA ASN A 288 -10.35 14.09 -0.45
C ASN A 288 -11.32 14.06 -1.63
N ILE A 289 -10.87 13.53 -2.75
CA ILE A 289 -11.68 13.35 -3.96
C ILE A 289 -11.84 11.84 -4.19
N PHE A 290 -13.07 11.40 -4.31
CA PHE A 290 -13.47 10.04 -4.68
C PHE A 290 -14.18 10.09 -6.03
N GLN A 291 -13.55 9.55 -7.07
CA GLN A 291 -14.07 9.62 -8.44
C GLN A 291 -13.88 8.31 -9.21
N GLY A 292 -14.90 7.90 -9.97
CA GLY A 292 -14.77 6.72 -10.84
C GLY A 292 -14.50 5.42 -10.08
N ASN A 293 -14.81 5.34 -8.78
CA ASN A 293 -14.65 4.10 -8.03
C ASN A 293 -15.90 3.23 -8.14
N ARG A 294 -15.72 1.93 -7.95
CA ARG A 294 -16.81 0.95 -7.88
C ARG A 294 -16.79 0.26 -6.51
N PHE A 295 -17.88 0.40 -5.77
CA PHE A 295 -18.08 -0.16 -4.45
C PHE A 295 -19.25 -1.15 -4.52
N GLU A 296 -18.92 -2.44 -4.55
CA GLU A 296 -19.84 -3.51 -4.90
C GLU A 296 -19.92 -4.59 -3.81
N GLY A 297 -21.14 -4.99 -3.45
CA GLY A 297 -21.38 -6.19 -2.64
C GLY A 297 -20.90 -6.09 -1.18
N CYS A 298 -20.79 -4.89 -0.62
CA CYS A 298 -20.40 -4.68 0.78
C CYS A 298 -21.61 -4.57 1.73
N GLN A 299 -21.42 -4.88 3.02
CA GLN A 299 -22.47 -4.59 4.03
C GLN A 299 -22.74 -3.09 4.12
N ILE A 300 -21.69 -2.25 4.03
CA ILE A 300 -21.81 -0.80 3.90
C ILE A 300 -20.90 -0.34 2.75
N GLY A 301 -21.45 0.40 1.79
CA GLY A 301 -20.68 1.01 0.69
C GLY A 301 -19.66 2.02 1.22
N ILE A 302 -20.12 3.14 1.79
CA ILE A 302 -19.25 4.10 2.48
C ILE A 302 -19.78 4.35 3.89
N HIS A 303 -18.91 4.20 4.90
CA HIS A 303 -19.19 4.69 6.25
C HIS A 303 -18.33 5.91 6.56
N PHE A 304 -19.00 6.99 6.89
CA PHE A 304 -18.47 8.33 6.97
C PHE A 304 -18.73 8.93 8.35
N THR A 305 -17.68 9.26 9.11
CA THR A 305 -17.83 9.69 10.51
C THR A 305 -16.72 10.65 10.96
N ALA A 306 -16.85 11.15 12.20
CA ALA A 306 -15.85 11.93 12.93
C ALA A 306 -15.37 13.21 12.22
N GLY A 307 -16.30 14.03 11.70
CA GLY A 307 -15.96 15.35 11.15
C GLY A 307 -15.15 15.31 9.85
N SER A 308 -15.32 14.25 9.05
CA SER A 308 -14.66 14.10 7.74
C SER A 308 -15.22 15.12 6.73
N GLU A 309 -14.70 16.34 6.67
CA GLU A 309 -15.34 17.42 5.90
C GLU A 309 -14.75 17.65 4.51
N ARG A 310 -15.55 18.27 3.62
CA ARG A 310 -15.12 18.71 2.28
C ARG A 310 -14.57 17.58 1.41
N ASN A 311 -15.08 16.36 1.57
CA ASN A 311 -14.77 15.28 0.65
C ASN A 311 -15.74 15.37 -0.54
N GLN A 312 -15.21 15.28 -1.75
CA GLN A 312 -16.00 15.19 -2.97
C GLN A 312 -16.16 13.72 -3.35
N VAL A 313 -17.39 13.26 -3.53
CA VAL A 313 -17.72 11.88 -3.90
C VAL A 313 -18.63 11.92 -5.11
N THR A 314 -18.06 11.81 -6.30
CA THR A 314 -18.80 12.01 -7.57
C THR A 314 -18.34 11.01 -8.64
N GLY A 315 -19.25 10.54 -9.48
CA GLY A 315 -18.93 9.62 -10.58
C GLY A 315 -18.53 8.23 -10.13
N ASN A 316 -18.91 7.80 -8.92
CA ASN A 316 -18.68 6.45 -8.41
C ASN A 316 -19.91 5.57 -8.67
N ALA A 317 -19.76 4.26 -8.55
CA ALA A 317 -20.85 3.30 -8.60
C ALA A 317 -20.98 2.54 -7.28
N PHE A 318 -22.18 2.58 -6.71
CA PHE A 318 -22.56 1.88 -5.48
C PHE A 318 -23.55 0.77 -5.82
N ILE A 319 -23.07 -0.47 -5.78
CA ILE A 319 -23.77 -1.61 -6.39
C ILE A 319 -24.00 -2.70 -5.36
N ALA A 320 -25.26 -3.09 -5.18
CA ALA A 320 -25.66 -4.22 -4.34
C ALA A 320 -25.05 -4.22 -2.93
N ASN A 321 -24.80 -3.03 -2.37
CA ASN A 321 -24.42 -2.93 -0.95
C ASN A 321 -25.67 -3.04 -0.09
N ALA A 322 -25.58 -3.71 1.07
CA ALA A 322 -26.73 -3.82 1.98
C ALA A 322 -27.14 -2.46 2.58
N THR A 323 -26.22 -1.51 2.64
CA THR A 323 -26.44 -0.11 2.98
C THR A 323 -25.49 0.72 2.14
N GLN A 324 -26.00 1.58 1.25
CA GLN A 324 -25.13 2.33 0.34
C GLN A 324 -24.22 3.30 1.09
N VAL A 325 -24.80 4.09 2.00
CA VAL A 325 -24.07 5.08 2.80
C VAL A 325 -24.51 5.02 4.26
N LYS A 326 -23.53 4.98 5.16
CA LYS A 326 -23.72 5.30 6.57
C LYS A 326 -23.04 6.62 6.87
N TYR A 327 -23.80 7.70 6.94
CA TYR A 327 -23.29 9.03 7.24
C TYR A 327 -23.62 9.43 8.68
N VAL A 328 -22.58 9.75 9.47
CA VAL A 328 -22.72 10.20 10.86
C VAL A 328 -22.24 11.66 10.93
N GLY A 329 -23.15 12.58 10.61
CA GLY A 329 -22.94 14.02 10.66
C GLY A 329 -24.27 14.77 10.67
N THR A 330 -24.23 16.06 10.97
CA THR A 330 -25.44 16.91 11.13
C THR A 330 -25.64 17.89 9.98
N ARG A 331 -24.79 17.85 8.95
CA ARG A 331 -24.87 18.73 7.78
C ARG A 331 -25.43 17.99 6.58
N ASP A 332 -26.13 18.71 5.72
CA ASP A 332 -26.44 18.24 4.38
C ASP A 332 -25.20 18.37 3.49
N ILE A 333 -24.88 17.30 2.78
CA ILE A 333 -23.78 17.25 1.81
C ILE A 333 -24.31 16.73 0.49
N ASP A 334 -24.15 17.52 -0.57
CA ASP A 334 -24.41 17.08 -1.92
C ASP A 334 -23.20 16.31 -2.47
N TRP A 335 -23.43 15.08 -2.91
CA TRP A 335 -22.48 14.19 -3.58
C TRP A 335 -22.63 14.24 -5.10
N SER A 336 -23.03 15.40 -5.61
CA SER A 336 -22.90 15.79 -7.00
C SER A 336 -21.96 17.00 -7.14
N SER A 337 -21.40 17.17 -8.33
CA SER A 337 -20.65 18.36 -8.71
C SER A 337 -20.80 18.61 -10.20
N ASN A 338 -21.03 19.87 -10.57
CA ASN A 338 -21.23 20.29 -11.97
C ASN A 338 -22.29 19.43 -12.70
N GLY A 339 -23.42 19.17 -12.04
CA GLY A 339 -24.51 18.36 -12.61
C GLY A 339 -24.17 16.88 -12.75
N ARG A 340 -23.18 16.37 -12.02
CA ARG A 340 -22.79 14.95 -12.08
C ARG A 340 -22.62 14.34 -10.68
N GLY A 341 -23.44 13.35 -10.40
CA GLY A 341 -23.46 12.56 -9.16
C GLY A 341 -22.86 11.18 -9.30
N ASN A 342 -23.40 10.22 -8.56
CA ASN A 342 -22.99 8.82 -8.51
C ASN A 342 -24.09 7.89 -9.02
N TYR A 343 -23.73 6.66 -9.37
CA TYR A 343 -24.67 5.59 -9.68
C TYR A 343 -25.03 4.81 -8.42
N TRP A 344 -26.32 4.48 -8.27
CA TRP A 344 -26.89 3.80 -7.11
C TRP A 344 -27.79 2.65 -7.59
N SER A 345 -27.42 1.40 -7.29
CA SER A 345 -28.17 0.24 -7.80
C SER A 345 -29.58 0.08 -7.23
N ASP A 346 -29.86 0.73 -6.10
CA ASP A 346 -31.14 0.72 -5.38
C ASP A 346 -31.96 2.01 -5.60
N ASN A 347 -31.55 2.87 -6.53
CA ASN A 347 -32.30 4.06 -6.91
C ASN A 347 -33.29 3.73 -8.06
N PRO A 348 -34.61 3.65 -7.80
CA PRO A 348 -35.62 3.46 -8.83
C PRO A 348 -35.89 4.79 -9.55
N ALA A 349 -34.95 5.22 -10.40
CA ALA A 349 -35.02 6.49 -11.11
C ALA A 349 -35.39 6.35 -12.60
N PHE A 350 -35.87 7.46 -13.15
CA PHE A 350 -36.14 7.64 -14.57
C PHE A 350 -35.26 8.77 -15.12
N ASP A 351 -35.00 8.69 -16.42
CA ASP A 351 -34.26 9.69 -17.21
C ASP A 351 -35.09 9.91 -18.48
N LEU A 352 -36.05 10.84 -18.38
CA LEU A 352 -37.05 11.11 -19.42
C LEU A 352 -36.49 11.96 -20.56
N ASP A 353 -35.45 12.77 -20.28
CA ASP A 353 -34.79 13.61 -21.28
C ASP A 353 -33.61 12.91 -21.98
N GLY A 354 -33.18 11.75 -21.48
CA GLY A 354 -32.16 10.89 -22.07
C GLY A 354 -30.73 11.39 -21.88
N ASN A 355 -30.49 12.27 -20.90
CA ASN A 355 -29.18 12.89 -20.69
C ASN A 355 -28.20 12.01 -19.87
N GLY A 356 -28.66 10.85 -19.36
CA GLY A 356 -27.88 9.90 -18.57
C GLY A 356 -27.85 10.18 -17.07
N ILE A 357 -28.62 11.17 -16.60
CA ILE A 357 -28.81 11.59 -15.21
C ILE A 357 -30.27 11.35 -14.83
N ALA A 358 -30.50 10.90 -13.61
CA ALA A 358 -31.85 10.75 -13.07
C ALA A 358 -32.55 12.11 -12.91
N ASP A 359 -33.82 12.19 -13.32
CA ASP A 359 -34.64 13.40 -13.18
C ASP A 359 -34.98 13.75 -11.72
N THR A 360 -34.78 12.80 -10.80
CA THR A 360 -35.05 12.97 -9.37
C THR A 360 -33.77 12.81 -8.53
N PRO A 361 -33.53 13.71 -7.57
CA PRO A 361 -32.45 13.54 -6.60
C PRO A 361 -32.58 12.25 -5.79
N TYR A 362 -31.44 11.66 -5.42
CA TYR A 362 -31.38 10.46 -4.59
C TYR A 362 -30.82 10.76 -3.20
N ARG A 363 -31.34 10.07 -2.18
CA ARG A 363 -30.87 10.19 -0.78
C ARG A 363 -30.52 8.80 -0.25
N PRO A 364 -29.23 8.46 -0.07
CA PRO A 364 -28.82 7.15 0.42
C PRO A 364 -29.02 6.95 1.92
N ASN A 365 -29.38 8.01 2.66
CA ASN A 365 -29.69 7.92 4.08
C ASN A 365 -30.72 8.98 4.53
N ASP A 366 -31.61 8.60 5.43
CA ASP A 366 -32.64 9.46 6.04
C ASP A 366 -32.60 9.41 7.61
N MET A 367 -33.54 10.08 8.29
CA MET A 367 -33.61 10.03 9.76
C MET A 367 -34.04 8.65 10.29
N VAL A 368 -34.84 7.92 9.52
CA VAL A 368 -35.27 6.57 9.89
C VAL A 368 -34.03 5.68 9.97
N ASP A 369 -33.09 5.84 9.04
CA ASP A 369 -31.82 5.13 9.07
C ASP A 369 -31.01 5.46 10.34
N GLN A 370 -30.98 6.72 10.78
CA GLN A 370 -30.33 7.09 12.04
C GLN A 370 -30.98 6.39 13.24
N VAL A 371 -32.31 6.32 13.30
CA VAL A 371 -33.04 5.61 14.36
C VAL A 371 -32.74 4.11 14.31
N VAL A 372 -32.73 3.51 13.12
CA VAL A 372 -32.40 2.09 12.91
C VAL A 372 -30.95 1.79 13.30
N TRP A 373 -30.02 2.72 13.08
CA TRP A 373 -28.63 2.56 13.50
C TRP A 373 -28.46 2.66 15.02
N ALA A 374 -29.20 3.55 15.68
CA ALA A 374 -29.19 3.67 17.14
C ALA A 374 -29.90 2.49 17.82
N HIS A 375 -31.00 2.02 17.23
CA HIS A 375 -31.84 0.94 17.74
C HIS A 375 -32.09 -0.10 16.64
N PRO A 376 -31.21 -1.11 16.48
CA PRO A 376 -31.35 -2.13 15.44
C PRO A 376 -32.70 -2.88 15.44
N ALA A 377 -33.35 -3.00 16.60
CA ALA A 377 -34.68 -3.59 16.73
C ALA A 377 -35.78 -2.81 15.98
N ALA A 378 -35.57 -1.51 15.73
CA ALA A 378 -36.50 -0.68 14.96
C ALA A 378 -36.64 -1.11 13.49
N LYS A 379 -35.75 -1.99 12.98
CA LYS A 379 -35.92 -2.60 11.65
C LYS A 379 -37.28 -3.31 11.48
N LEU A 380 -37.83 -3.86 12.56
CA LEU A 380 -39.15 -4.50 12.56
C LEU A 380 -40.29 -3.52 12.25
N LEU A 381 -40.05 -2.22 12.41
CA LEU A 381 -41.04 -1.16 12.25
C LEU A 381 -40.92 -0.42 10.92
N LEU A 382 -39.98 -0.79 10.04
CA LEU A 382 -39.70 -0.07 8.79
C LEU A 382 -40.93 0.07 7.87
N ASN A 383 -41.83 -0.92 7.90
CA ASN A 383 -43.07 -0.90 7.11
C ASN A 383 -44.29 -0.42 7.91
N SER A 384 -44.10 0.00 9.17
CA SER A 384 -45.19 0.47 10.01
C SER A 384 -45.74 1.81 9.51
N PRO A 385 -47.05 2.09 9.74
CA PRO A 385 -47.63 3.39 9.38
C PRO A 385 -46.89 4.59 9.98
N GLY A 386 -46.31 4.44 11.19
CA GLY A 386 -45.53 5.50 11.84
C GLY A 386 -44.28 5.89 11.05
N ILE A 387 -43.55 4.91 10.51
CA ILE A 387 -42.38 5.19 9.65
C ILE A 387 -42.80 5.78 8.30
N GLN A 388 -43.92 5.34 7.73
CA GLN A 388 -44.44 5.91 6.48
C GLN A 388 -44.85 7.38 6.65
N VAL A 389 -45.54 7.73 7.74
CA VAL A 389 -45.88 9.13 8.07
C VAL A 389 -44.62 9.97 8.30
N LEU A 390 -43.61 9.42 8.97
CA LEU A 390 -42.33 10.11 9.17
C LEU A 390 -41.64 10.42 7.83
N ARG A 391 -41.55 9.44 6.92
CA ARG A 391 -40.98 9.60 5.57
C ARG A 391 -41.78 10.57 4.71
N TRP A 392 -43.11 10.51 4.76
CA TRP A 392 -43.98 11.46 4.06
C TRP A 392 -43.77 12.89 4.59
N SER A 393 -43.74 13.07 5.91
CA SER A 393 -43.49 14.38 6.54
C SER A 393 -42.14 14.94 6.10
N GLN A 394 -41.10 14.12 6.11
CA GLN A 394 -39.77 14.49 5.62
C GLN A 394 -39.73 14.91 4.14
N SER A 395 -40.53 14.27 3.29
CA SER A 395 -40.63 14.64 1.87
C SER A 395 -41.30 16.01 1.67
N ARG A 396 -42.14 16.44 2.64
CA ARG A 396 -42.87 17.71 2.60
C ARG A 396 -42.20 18.84 3.36
N PHE A 397 -41.41 18.52 4.38
CA PHE A 397 -40.75 19.49 5.25
C PHE A 397 -39.24 19.20 5.36
N PRO A 398 -38.44 19.58 4.33
CA PRO A 398 -37.01 19.30 4.30
C PRO A 398 -36.21 19.93 5.45
N SER A 399 -36.74 20.96 6.12
CA SER A 399 -36.11 21.62 7.27
C SER A 399 -36.05 20.76 8.53
N LEU A 400 -36.75 19.63 8.59
CA LEU A 400 -36.76 18.71 9.73
C LEU A 400 -35.61 17.68 9.69
N HIS A 401 -34.77 17.69 8.65
CA HIS A 401 -33.67 16.72 8.49
C HIS A 401 -32.45 17.08 9.39
N PRO A 402 -31.93 16.13 10.20
CA PRO A 402 -30.68 16.24 10.94
C PRO A 402 -29.49 15.92 9.99
N GLY A 403 -29.37 16.67 8.91
CA GLY A 403 -28.35 16.49 7.87
C GLY A 403 -28.38 15.11 7.18
N GLY A 404 -27.56 14.96 6.15
CA GLY A 404 -27.51 13.73 5.37
C GLY A 404 -26.77 13.88 4.06
N VAL A 405 -26.72 12.80 3.29
CA VAL A 405 -26.20 12.83 1.93
C VAL A 405 -27.37 13.02 0.97
N LEU A 406 -27.17 13.92 0.01
CA LEU A 406 -28.03 14.10 -1.15
C LEU A 406 -27.16 13.87 -2.39
N ASP A 407 -27.72 13.27 -3.43
CA ASP A 407 -27.14 13.29 -4.75
C ASP A 407 -28.15 13.96 -5.68
N SER A 408 -27.88 15.20 -6.08
CA SER A 408 -28.81 15.99 -6.91
C SER A 408 -28.71 15.68 -8.41
N ALA A 409 -27.72 14.89 -8.84
CA ALA A 409 -27.59 14.47 -10.23
C ALA A 409 -27.17 12.98 -10.35
N PRO A 410 -27.98 12.04 -9.86
CA PRO A 410 -27.63 10.62 -9.86
C PRO A 410 -27.40 10.09 -11.28
N LEU A 411 -26.40 9.24 -11.48
CA LEU A 411 -26.11 8.63 -12.78
C LEU A 411 -27.04 7.45 -13.07
N MET A 412 -27.44 7.30 -14.33
CA MET A 412 -28.26 6.17 -14.79
C MET A 412 -27.49 4.90 -15.11
N LYS A 413 -26.17 5.00 -15.30
CA LYS A 413 -25.29 3.86 -15.62
C LYS A 413 -24.10 3.78 -14.68
N PRO A 414 -23.72 2.57 -14.22
CA PRO A 414 -22.53 2.40 -13.41
C PRO A 414 -21.26 2.61 -14.23
N ILE A 415 -20.17 2.95 -13.55
CA ILE A 415 -18.83 2.77 -14.11
C ILE A 415 -18.45 1.28 -14.06
N GLU A 416 -17.86 0.81 -15.15
CA GLU A 416 -17.30 -0.54 -15.23
C GLU A 416 -15.79 -0.49 -14.99
N ILE A 417 -15.30 -1.44 -14.18
CA ILE A 417 -13.87 -1.60 -13.89
C ILE A 417 -13.51 -3.06 -14.15
N ASP A 418 -12.71 -3.30 -15.19
CA ASP A 418 -12.30 -4.65 -15.58
C ASP A 418 -11.45 -5.32 -14.50
N ILE A 419 -11.88 -6.49 -14.04
CA ILE A 419 -11.06 -7.38 -13.24
C ILE A 419 -10.29 -8.27 -14.22
N LYS A 420 -8.94 -8.25 -14.17
CA LYS A 420 -8.15 -9.23 -14.93
C LYS A 420 -8.58 -10.65 -14.53
N LYS A 421 -8.94 -11.50 -15.51
CA LYS A 421 -9.41 -12.89 -15.30
C LYS A 421 -8.55 -13.72 -14.33
N GLU A 422 -7.24 -13.48 -14.29
CA GLU A 422 -6.29 -14.14 -13.37
C GLU A 422 -6.61 -13.90 -11.88
N ILE A 423 -7.21 -12.76 -11.56
CA ILE A 423 -7.61 -12.36 -10.19
C ILE A 423 -8.93 -13.06 -9.79
N GLU A 424 -9.84 -13.28 -10.75
CA GLU A 424 -11.13 -13.93 -10.54
C GLU A 424 -10.99 -15.43 -10.25
N ILE A 425 -10.14 -16.13 -11.00
CA ILE A 425 -9.93 -17.59 -10.83
C ILE A 425 -9.45 -17.91 -9.41
N SER A 426 -8.61 -17.04 -8.83
CA SER A 426 -8.09 -17.27 -7.50
C SER A 426 -9.03 -16.87 -6.36
N ALA A 427 -10.03 -16.03 -6.61
CA ALA A 427 -11.10 -15.74 -5.66
C ALA A 427 -11.99 -16.99 -5.47
N ASN A 428 -12.35 -17.64 -6.57
CA ASN A 428 -13.27 -18.78 -6.58
C ASN A 428 -12.66 -20.05 -5.97
N GLN A 429 -11.34 -20.24 -6.07
CA GLN A 429 -10.67 -21.39 -5.44
C GLN A 429 -10.61 -21.31 -3.90
N THR A 430 -10.75 -20.13 -3.31
CA THR A 430 -10.82 -19.98 -1.83
C THR A 430 -12.23 -20.18 -1.25
N GLY A 431 -13.28 -20.18 -2.09
CA GLY A 431 -14.66 -20.41 -1.66
C GLY A 431 -15.05 -21.88 -1.50
N ASN A 432 -14.24 -22.82 -2.02
CA ASN A 432 -14.59 -24.25 -2.11
C ASN A 432 -13.87 -25.16 -1.10
N LYS A 433 -13.36 -24.60 -0.01
CA LYS A 433 -12.85 -25.37 1.14
C LYS A 433 -13.40 -24.79 2.44
N SER A 434 -14.69 -25.06 2.69
CA SER A 434 -15.29 -25.00 4.02
C SER A 434 -15.22 -26.38 4.66
#